data_AF-A0A8T6VIH3-F1
#
_entry.id   AF-A0A8T6VIH3-F1
#
_cell.length_a   1.000
_cell.length_b   1.000
_cell.length_c   1.000
_cell.angle_alpha   90.00
_cell.angle_beta   90.00
_cell.angle_gamma   90.00
#
_symmetry.space_group_name_H-M   'P 1'
#
loop_
_entity.id
_entity.type
_entity.pdbx_description
1 polymer ?
#
loop_
_entity_poly.entity_id
_entity_poly.type
_entity_poly.pdbx_seq_one_letter_code
_entity_poly.pdbx_strand_id
1 'polypeptide(L)'
;FYGNINFLKGGILFADVINTVSEQYAEEITSGSEYGFGLEDVLNRRKKDLYGILNGVDYSIWSPDEDEYIPVKYDTRSLLQKLENKKALCEKTNLKFDPEVPVIGMISRLVDQ
;
A
#
# COMPACT_ATOMS: atom_id res chain seq x y z
N PHE A 1 8.69 20.09 -20.91
CA PHE A 1 8.28 18.73 -21.26
C PHE A 1 7.93 18.71 -22.73
N TYR A 2 8.93 18.56 -23.60
CA TYR A 2 8.74 18.28 -25.04
C TYR A 2 7.58 19.05 -25.74
N GLY A 3 7.48 20.36 -25.53
CA GLY A 3 6.41 21.21 -26.13
C GLY A 3 5.04 21.21 -25.44
N ASN A 4 4.83 20.37 -24.42
CA ASN A 4 3.56 20.21 -23.70
C ASN A 4 3.56 20.83 -22.30
N ILE A 5 2.36 21.14 -21.80
CA ILE A 5 2.11 21.53 -20.41
C ILE A 5 2.11 20.26 -19.54
N ASN A 6 2.85 20.29 -18.42
CA ASN A 6 2.82 19.24 -17.41
C ASN A 6 2.19 19.80 -16.12
N PHE A 7 0.98 19.36 -15.81
CA PHE A 7 0.21 19.81 -14.64
C PHE A 7 0.91 19.45 -13.33
N LEU A 8 1.46 18.25 -13.22
CA LEU A 8 2.16 17.79 -12.02
C LEU A 8 3.42 18.62 -11.76
N LYS A 9 4.18 18.95 -12.81
CA LYS A 9 5.31 19.91 -12.71
C LYS A 9 4.85 21.26 -12.16
N GLY A 10 3.74 21.78 -12.68
CA GLY A 10 3.14 23.03 -12.19
C GLY A 10 2.80 22.94 -10.71
N GLY A 11 2.12 21.87 -10.30
CA GLY A 11 1.79 21.61 -8.90
C GLY A 11 3.03 21.56 -8.00
N ILE A 12 4.05 20.80 -8.37
CA ILE A 12 5.32 20.69 -7.64
C ILE A 12 6.01 22.06 -7.48
N LEU A 13 5.97 22.91 -8.52
CA LEU A 13 6.64 24.21 -8.49
C LEU A 13 5.95 25.24 -7.59
N PHE A 14 4.62 25.18 -7.46
CA PHE A 14 3.83 26.22 -6.80
C PHE A 14 3.17 25.78 -5.49
N ALA A 15 3.17 24.50 -5.15
CA ALA A 15 2.68 24.03 -3.85
C ALA A 15 3.58 24.53 -2.71
N ASP A 16 2.98 24.81 -1.56
CA ASP A 16 3.73 25.09 -0.32
C ASP A 16 4.47 23.86 0.18
N VAL A 17 3.82 22.69 0.09
CA VAL A 17 4.33 21.38 0.53
C VAL A 17 3.92 20.32 -0.48
N ILE A 18 4.78 19.33 -0.67
CA ILE A 18 4.58 18.18 -1.56
C ILE A 18 4.52 16.92 -0.69
N ASN A 19 3.50 16.08 -0.90
CA ASN A 19 3.41 14.80 -0.21
C ASN A 19 3.44 13.62 -1.19
N THR A 20 3.77 12.46 -0.65
CA THR A 20 3.64 11.18 -1.33
C THR A 20 3.34 10.05 -0.34
N VAL A 21 3.15 8.82 -0.83
CA VAL A 21 2.59 7.69 -0.07
C VAL A 21 3.53 7.03 0.94
N SER A 22 4.83 7.35 0.90
CA SER A 22 5.82 6.86 1.87
C SER A 22 7.12 7.67 1.76
N GLU A 23 7.94 7.64 2.82
CA GLU A 23 9.26 8.29 2.80
C GLU A 23 10.20 7.63 1.80
N GLN A 24 10.15 6.30 1.71
CA GLN A 24 10.93 5.56 0.73
C GLN A 24 10.54 5.97 -0.70
N TYR A 25 9.25 6.14 -0.99
CA TYR A 25 8.83 6.56 -2.32
C TYR A 25 9.26 8.01 -2.62
N ALA A 26 9.31 8.89 -1.61
CA ALA A 26 9.87 10.24 -1.77
C ALA A 26 11.37 10.20 -2.16
N GLU A 27 12.13 9.26 -1.59
CA GLU A 27 13.51 9.02 -1.97
C GLU A 27 13.61 8.46 -3.39
N GLU A 28 12.82 7.44 -3.73
CA GLU A 28 12.81 6.80 -5.05
C GLU A 28 12.58 7.82 -6.17
N ILE A 29 11.51 8.64 -6.10
CA ILE A 29 11.17 9.63 -7.14
C ILE A 29 12.17 10.80 -7.23
N THR A 30 13.09 10.93 -6.27
CA THR A 30 14.20 11.91 -6.31
C THR A 30 15.54 11.29 -6.68
N SER A 31 15.64 9.96 -6.74
CA SER A 31 16.91 9.23 -6.90
C SER A 31 17.35 9.03 -8.35
N GLY A 32 16.46 9.17 -9.34
CA GLY A 32 16.81 8.98 -10.74
C GLY A 32 15.62 8.99 -11.70
N SER A 33 15.91 8.95 -12.99
CA SER A 33 14.91 9.04 -14.07
C SER A 33 13.99 7.82 -14.18
N GLU A 34 14.42 6.66 -13.68
CA GLU A 34 13.63 5.42 -13.64
C GLU A 34 12.33 5.59 -12.82
N TYR A 35 12.40 6.34 -11.72
CA TYR A 35 11.27 6.55 -10.80
C TYR A 35 10.71 7.98 -10.87
N GLY A 36 11.53 8.95 -11.30
CA GLY A 36 11.13 10.36 -11.41
C GLY A 36 10.36 10.71 -12.67
N PHE A 37 10.39 9.85 -13.72
CA PHE A 37 9.69 10.07 -14.99
C PHE A 37 9.92 11.47 -15.61
N GLY A 38 11.12 12.03 -15.47
CA GLY A 38 11.50 13.36 -15.95
C GLY A 38 11.14 14.52 -15.02
N LEU A 39 10.62 14.24 -13.81
CA LEU A 39 10.34 15.20 -12.74
C LEU A 39 11.37 15.17 -11.61
N GLU A 40 12.31 14.23 -11.61
CA GLU A 40 13.33 14.04 -10.58
C GLU A 40 14.07 15.34 -10.26
N ASP A 41 14.48 16.11 -11.27
CA ASP A 41 15.17 17.39 -11.07
C ASP A 41 14.28 18.45 -10.42
N VAL A 42 12.98 18.44 -10.75
CA VAL A 42 12.00 19.40 -10.21
C VAL A 42 11.71 19.06 -8.75
N LEU A 43 11.55 17.77 -8.45
CA LEU A 43 11.36 17.25 -7.10
C LEU A 43 12.62 17.47 -6.25
N ASN A 44 13.81 17.22 -6.79
CA ASN A 44 15.08 17.47 -6.09
C ASN A 44 15.26 18.95 -5.69
N ARG A 45 14.86 19.90 -6.54
CA ARG A 45 14.89 21.34 -6.21
C ARG A 45 13.96 21.70 -5.05
N ARG A 46 12.88 20.94 -4.88
CA ARG A 46 11.87 21.11 -3.82
C ARG A 46 11.98 20.05 -2.73
N LYS A 47 13.10 19.31 -2.65
CA LYS A 47 13.27 18.16 -1.74
C LYS A 47 13.04 18.49 -0.26
N LYS A 48 13.32 19.74 0.15
CA LYS A 48 13.08 20.21 1.53
C LYS A 48 11.60 20.29 1.89
N ASP A 49 10.74 20.42 0.89
CA ASP A 49 9.29 20.56 1.04
C ASP A 49 8.55 19.26 0.64
N LEU A 50 9.29 18.17 0.36
CA LEU A 50 8.76 16.88 -0.04
C LEU A 50 8.77 15.91 1.16
N TYR A 51 7.61 15.35 1.47
CA TYR A 51 7.43 14.45 2.61
C TYR A 51 6.67 13.18 2.24
N GLY A 52 7.10 12.05 2.78
CA GLY A 52 6.34 10.82 2.77
C GLY A 52 5.28 10.79 3.85
N ILE A 53 4.01 10.64 3.47
CA ILE A 53 2.91 10.41 4.39
C ILE A 53 2.50 8.95 4.27
N LEU A 54 2.76 8.18 5.31
CA LEU A 54 2.35 6.78 5.37
C LEU A 54 0.83 6.66 5.28
N ASN A 55 0.38 5.78 4.40
CA ASN A 55 -1.03 5.41 4.32
C ASN A 55 -1.47 4.77 5.64
N GLY A 56 -2.67 5.13 6.10
CA GLY A 56 -3.33 4.51 7.23
C GLY A 56 -4.39 3.50 6.80
N VAL A 57 -4.86 2.71 7.77
CA VAL A 57 -6.08 1.90 7.67
C VAL A 57 -7.00 2.26 8.84
N ASP A 58 -8.31 2.16 8.61
CA ASP A 58 -9.30 2.38 9.67
C ASP A 58 -9.43 1.12 10.54
N TYR A 59 -8.88 1.15 11.75
CA TYR A 59 -8.92 0.01 12.66
C TYR A 59 -10.31 -0.25 13.28
N SER A 60 -11.27 0.66 13.14
CA SER A 60 -12.67 0.33 13.48
C SER A 60 -13.31 -0.63 12.47
N ILE A 61 -12.69 -0.79 11.30
CA ILE A 61 -13.13 -1.68 10.23
C ILE A 61 -12.13 -2.84 10.07
N TRP A 62 -10.83 -2.54 10.11
CA TRP A 62 -9.74 -3.46 9.82
C TRP A 62 -9.04 -3.95 11.09
N SER A 63 -9.78 -4.57 12.01
CA SER A 63 -9.21 -5.16 13.22
C SER A 63 -9.75 -6.58 13.48
N PRO A 64 -8.89 -7.62 13.52
CA PRO A 64 -9.34 -9.00 13.66
C PRO A 64 -10.01 -9.33 15.00
N ASP A 65 -9.87 -8.50 16.02
CA ASP A 65 -10.56 -8.65 17.31
C ASP A 65 -12.00 -8.11 17.30
N GLU A 66 -12.33 -7.27 16.32
CA GLU A 66 -13.66 -6.66 16.16
C GLU A 66 -14.36 -7.03 14.84
N ASP A 67 -13.63 -7.56 13.85
CA ASP A 67 -14.11 -7.90 12.51
C ASP A 67 -15.23 -8.97 12.53
N GLU A 68 -16.43 -8.59 12.08
CA GLU A 68 -17.60 -9.48 12.00
C GLU A 68 -17.63 -10.35 10.73
N TYR A 69 -16.75 -10.08 9.77
CA TYR A 69 -16.68 -10.81 8.50
C TYR A 69 -15.76 -12.04 8.58
N ILE A 70 -14.91 -12.12 9.60
CA ILE A 70 -14.12 -13.33 9.86
C ILE A 70 -14.88 -14.28 10.80
N PRO A 71 -14.81 -15.61 10.58
CA PRO A 71 -15.52 -16.59 11.41
C PRO A 71 -15.12 -16.55 12.88
N VAL A 72 -13.84 -16.31 13.18
CA VAL A 72 -13.31 -16.29 14.55
C VAL A 72 -12.44 -15.04 14.74
N LYS A 73 -12.86 -14.19 15.68
CA LYS A 73 -12.11 -13.00 16.10
C LYS A 73 -10.85 -13.40 16.85
N TYR A 74 -9.75 -12.69 16.63
CA TYR A 74 -8.48 -12.98 17.29
C TYR A 74 -7.63 -11.71 17.49
N ASP A 75 -6.69 -11.80 18.41
CA ASP A 75 -5.75 -10.72 18.75
C ASP A 75 -4.32 -11.24 18.86
N THR A 76 -3.40 -10.37 19.32
CA THR A 76 -1.99 -10.72 19.52
C THR A 76 -1.75 -11.82 20.57
N ARG A 77 -2.73 -12.09 21.45
CA ARG A 77 -2.65 -13.13 22.50
C ARG A 77 -3.33 -14.43 22.08
N SER A 78 -4.18 -14.39 21.05
CA SER A 78 -4.99 -15.50 20.56
C SER A 78 -4.72 -15.87 19.10
N LEU A 79 -3.51 -15.58 18.59
CA LEU A 79 -3.10 -15.82 17.20
C LEU A 79 -3.38 -17.24 16.67
N LEU A 80 -3.39 -18.27 17.52
CA LEU A 80 -3.71 -19.64 17.12
C LEU A 80 -5.15 -19.78 16.57
N GLN A 81 -6.07 -18.90 16.97
CA GLN A 81 -7.45 -18.87 16.46
C GLN A 81 -7.52 -18.52 14.97
N LYS A 82 -6.47 -17.92 14.40
CA LYS A 82 -6.36 -17.68 12.95
C LYS A 82 -6.42 -18.97 12.12
N LEU A 83 -6.11 -20.13 12.71
CA LEU A 83 -6.23 -21.43 12.04
C LEU A 83 -7.68 -21.75 11.65
N GLU A 84 -8.66 -21.37 12.48
CA GLU A 84 -10.08 -21.55 12.16
C GLU A 84 -10.49 -20.67 10.97
N ASN A 85 -9.96 -19.45 10.89
CA ASN A 85 -10.17 -18.58 9.73
C ASN A 85 -9.54 -19.17 8.46
N LYS A 86 -8.34 -19.78 8.56
CA LYS A 86 -7.72 -20.50 7.43
C LYS A 86 -8.60 -21.66 6.97
N LYS A 87 -9.11 -22.47 7.90
CA LYS A 87 -10.00 -23.60 7.61
C LYS A 87 -11.27 -23.15 6.89
N ALA A 88 -11.95 -22.14 7.43
CA ALA A 88 -13.15 -21.60 6.82
C ALA A 88 -12.90 -21.00 5.43
N LEU A 89 -11.75 -20.34 5.22
CA LEU A 89 -11.35 -19.86 3.90
C LEU A 89 -11.15 -21.02 2.91
N CYS A 90 -10.45 -22.08 3.32
CA CYS A 90 -10.27 -23.28 2.51
C CYS A 90 -11.61 -23.91 2.11
N GLU A 91 -12.52 -24.08 3.08
CA GLU A 91 -13.87 -24.61 2.84
C GLU A 91 -14.66 -23.73 1.87
N LYS A 92 -14.66 -22.40 2.06
CA LYS A 92 -15.36 -21.44 1.20
C LYS A 92 -14.82 -21.40 -0.24
N THR A 93 -13.56 -21.76 -0.43
CA THR A 93 -12.86 -21.72 -1.73
C THR A 93 -12.66 -23.10 -2.35
N ASN A 94 -13.18 -24.17 -1.73
CA ASN A 94 -12.97 -25.56 -2.11
C ASN A 94 -11.48 -25.98 -2.16
N LEU A 95 -10.62 -25.35 -1.37
CA LEU A 95 -9.24 -25.79 -1.16
C LEU A 95 -9.19 -26.88 -0.09
N LYS A 96 -8.26 -27.83 -0.24
CA LYS A 96 -7.98 -28.81 0.82
C LYS A 96 -7.41 -28.07 2.03
N PHE A 97 -8.07 -28.21 3.18
CA PHE A 97 -7.50 -27.75 4.44
C PHE A 97 -6.38 -28.68 4.90
N ASP A 98 -5.21 -28.09 5.16
CA ASP A 98 -4.08 -28.73 5.83
C ASP A 98 -3.40 -27.65 6.69
N PRO A 99 -3.25 -27.86 8.01
CA PRO A 99 -2.64 -26.86 8.90
C PRO A 99 -1.21 -26.50 8.49
N GLU A 100 -0.45 -27.45 7.93
CA GLU A 100 0.97 -27.29 7.60
C GLU A 100 1.21 -26.70 6.20
N VAL A 101 0.19 -26.70 5.33
CA VAL A 101 0.32 -26.16 3.94
C VAL A 101 -0.06 -24.68 3.90
N PRO A 102 0.78 -23.77 3.37
CA PRO A 102 0.44 -22.36 3.30
C PRO A 102 -0.70 -22.06 2.32
N VAL A 103 -1.55 -21.09 2.68
CA VAL A 103 -2.54 -20.51 1.76
C VAL A 103 -1.99 -19.18 1.26
N ILE A 104 -1.92 -19.01 -0.07
CA ILE A 104 -1.44 -17.80 -0.72
C ILE A 104 -2.64 -17.14 -1.42
N GLY A 105 -2.85 -15.85 -1.14
CA GLY A 105 -3.93 -15.06 -1.74
C GLY A 105 -3.39 -13.78 -2.37
N MET A 106 -3.96 -13.39 -3.51
CA MET A 106 -3.68 -12.12 -4.19
C MET A 106 -4.99 -11.36 -4.35
N ILE A 107 -5.06 -10.17 -3.78
CA ILE A 107 -6.17 -9.23 -3.96
C ILE A 107 -5.59 -7.95 -4.55
N SER A 108 -5.76 -7.79 -5.85
CA SER A 108 -5.25 -6.63 -6.59
C SER A 108 -6.09 -6.38 -7.84
N ARG A 109 -5.92 -5.21 -8.46
CA ARG A 109 -6.44 -4.97 -9.82
C ARG A 109 -5.53 -5.69 -10.82
N LEU A 110 -6.14 -6.34 -11.81
CA LEU A 110 -5.41 -6.91 -12.94
C LEU A 110 -5.20 -5.81 -13.99
N VAL A 111 -4.03 -5.19 -13.94
CA VAL A 111 -3.58 -4.16 -14.89
C VAL A 111 -2.16 -4.47 -15.32
N ASP A 112 -1.82 -4.08 -16.55
CA ASP A 112 -0.43 -4.11 -17.01
C ASP A 112 0.39 -3.12 -16.17
N GLN A 113 1.61 -3.50 -15.79
CA GLN A 113 2.51 -2.68 -14.96
C GLN A 113 3.48 -1.89 -15.83
#